data_AF-A0A2V8CAZ3-F1
#
_entry.id   AF-A0A2V8CAZ3-F1
#
_cell.length_a   1.000
_cell.length_b   1.000
_cell.length_c   1.000
_cell.angle_alpha   90.00
_cell.angle_beta   90.00
_cell.angle_gamma   90.00
#
_symmetry.space_group_name_H-M   'P 1'
#
loop_
_entity.id
_entity.type
_entity.pdbx_description
1 polymer ?
#
loop_
_entity_poly.entity_id
_entity_poly.type
_entity_poly.pdbx_seq_one_letter_code
_entity_poly.pdbx_strand_id
1 'polypeptide(L)'
;MKGKGDAMLKSTLAALLSSLVCVALFARQPPRSPAGQAAAAVNPTGELRQIVPGHYVYSFTTYNSGIIVTSEGLVVLDALNSEATARAQREAMASTIRQPVRALVSSTFHDNYSKGNVAYADVLKIGHENYRTDLLELMRRGNVSAGEQRARLPNQTFRDRMTLYLGGKEIQILHVGRAHTRGDSIVFVPQDRIVYLSELYFANQFLFIND
;
A
#
# COMPACT_ATOMS: atom_id res chain seq x y z
N MET A 1 -61.05 46.30 -17.14
CA MET A 1 -61.10 45.15 -16.21
C MET A 1 -60.12 44.08 -16.70
N LYS A 2 -59.34 43.53 -15.76
CA LYS A 2 -58.30 42.50 -15.93
C LYS A 2 -58.86 41.16 -16.45
N GLY A 3 -58.03 40.40 -17.18
CA GLY A 3 -58.17 38.95 -17.38
C GLY A 3 -57.51 38.50 -18.69
N LYS A 4 -56.21 38.17 -18.70
CA LYS A 4 -55.62 36.81 -18.62
C LYS A 4 -55.96 35.93 -19.83
N GLY A 5 -54.95 35.69 -20.67
CA GLY A 5 -54.94 34.62 -21.65
C GLY A 5 -53.77 34.77 -22.61
N ASP A 6 -52.53 34.54 -22.13
CA ASP A 6 -51.39 34.14 -22.97
C ASP A 6 -50.13 33.98 -22.11
N ALA A 7 -50.02 32.86 -21.40
CA ALA A 7 -48.76 32.46 -20.78
C ALA A 7 -48.75 30.96 -20.46
N MET A 8 -49.05 30.11 -21.44
CA MET A 8 -48.82 28.67 -21.27
C MET A 8 -48.57 27.98 -22.62
N LEU A 9 -47.54 28.42 -23.36
CA LEU A 9 -47.07 27.66 -24.52
C LEU A 9 -45.58 27.84 -24.86
N LYS A 10 -44.72 28.26 -23.91
CA LYS A 10 -43.30 28.51 -24.22
C LYS A 10 -42.27 27.84 -23.31
N SER A 11 -42.64 26.85 -22.49
CA SER A 11 -41.71 26.27 -21.50
C SER A 11 -41.46 24.76 -21.60
N THR A 12 -41.82 24.09 -22.71
CA THR A 12 -41.64 22.63 -22.84
C THR A 12 -40.73 22.17 -23.98
N LEU A 13 -40.04 23.08 -24.70
CA LEU A 13 -39.17 22.69 -25.82
C LEU A 13 -37.67 22.95 -25.63
N ALA A 14 -37.23 23.48 -24.47
CA ALA A 14 -35.81 23.79 -24.23
C ALA A 14 -35.08 22.74 -23.35
N ALA A 15 -35.78 21.74 -22.81
CA ALA A 15 -35.20 20.75 -21.89
C ALA A 15 -34.84 19.40 -22.54
N LEU A 16 -35.03 19.26 -23.86
CA LEU A 16 -34.83 17.98 -24.56
C LEU A 16 -33.60 17.93 -25.50
N LEU A 17 -32.85 19.02 -25.66
CA LEU A 17 -31.64 19.03 -26.49
C LEU A 17 -30.32 18.95 -25.71
N SER A 18 -30.30 19.16 -24.40
CA SER A 18 -29.07 19.08 -23.59
C SER A 18 -28.77 17.69 -23.04
N SER A 19 -29.70 16.74 -23.12
CA SER A 19 -29.52 15.36 -22.66
C SER A 19 -28.96 14.41 -23.72
N LEU A 20 -28.94 14.79 -25.00
CA LEU A 20 -28.46 13.90 -26.07
C LEU A 20 -26.94 13.97 -26.34
N VAL A 21 -26.23 14.99 -25.81
CA VAL A 21 -24.79 15.15 -26.07
C VAL A 21 -23.92 14.33 -25.10
N CYS A 22 -24.44 13.91 -23.94
CA CYS A 22 -23.65 13.14 -22.97
C CYS A 22 -23.65 11.61 -23.18
N VAL A 23 -24.49 11.06 -24.06
CA VAL A 23 -24.58 9.59 -24.24
C VAL A 23 -23.62 9.07 -25.31
N ALA A 24 -23.13 9.91 -26.22
CA ALA A 24 -22.29 9.46 -27.34
C ALA A 24 -20.79 9.32 -27.03
N LEU A 25 -20.30 9.81 -25.89
CA LEU A 25 -18.87 9.75 -25.54
C LEU A 25 -18.46 8.46 -24.79
N PHE A 26 -19.40 7.60 -24.42
CA PHE A 26 -19.11 6.30 -23.79
C PHE A 26 -19.06 5.12 -24.78
N ALA A 27 -19.37 5.32 -26.05
CA ALA A 27 -19.51 4.24 -27.03
C ALA A 27 -18.22 3.86 -27.79
N ARG A 28 -17.05 4.37 -27.39
CA ARG A 28 -15.76 3.99 -28.00
C ARG A 28 -14.68 3.80 -26.93
N GLN A 29 -14.89 2.86 -26.02
CA GLN A 29 -13.74 2.19 -25.43
C GLN A 29 -13.24 1.16 -26.46
N PRO A 30 -11.96 1.19 -26.87
CA PRO A 30 -11.41 0.08 -27.63
C PRO A 30 -11.64 -1.21 -26.83
N PRO A 31 -11.88 -2.36 -27.48
CA PRO A 31 -12.02 -3.62 -26.75
C PRO A 31 -10.83 -3.75 -25.81
N ARG A 32 -11.09 -3.94 -24.51
CA ARG A 32 -10.04 -4.35 -23.59
C ARG A 32 -9.50 -5.65 -24.16
N SER A 33 -8.32 -5.59 -24.77
CA SER A 33 -7.59 -6.80 -25.13
C SER A 33 -7.59 -7.69 -23.90
N PRO A 34 -7.93 -8.99 -24.01
CA PRO A 34 -7.56 -9.91 -22.97
C PRO A 34 -6.03 -9.96 -23.04
N ALA A 35 -5.38 -9.03 -22.35
CA ALA A 35 -3.99 -9.16 -22.02
C ALA A 35 -3.95 -10.41 -21.13
N GLY A 36 -3.77 -11.57 -21.77
CA GLY A 36 -3.05 -12.64 -21.14
C GLY A 36 -1.79 -11.98 -20.62
N GLN A 37 -1.75 -11.76 -19.30
CA GLN A 37 -0.49 -11.53 -18.63
C GLN A 37 0.30 -12.77 -18.98
N ALA A 38 1.19 -12.66 -19.96
CA ALA A 38 2.29 -13.58 -20.07
C ALA A 38 2.87 -13.61 -18.66
N ALA A 39 2.78 -14.76 -17.99
CA ALA A 39 3.32 -14.90 -16.65
C ALA A 39 4.76 -14.43 -16.74
N ALA A 40 5.05 -13.25 -16.17
CA ALA A 40 6.40 -12.73 -16.15
C ALA A 40 7.28 -13.83 -15.57
N ALA A 41 8.39 -14.15 -16.23
CA ALA A 41 9.31 -15.16 -15.74
C ALA A 41 9.60 -14.84 -14.27
N VAL A 42 9.25 -15.74 -13.36
CA VAL A 42 9.39 -15.51 -11.94
C VAL A 42 10.88 -15.38 -11.66
N ASN A 43 11.34 -14.16 -11.37
CA ASN A 43 12.69 -13.97 -10.88
C ASN A 43 12.75 -14.68 -9.51
N PRO A 44 13.59 -15.72 -9.34
CA PRO A 44 13.56 -16.57 -8.15
C PRO A 44 13.93 -15.80 -6.87
N THR A 45 14.50 -14.60 -6.99
CA THR A 45 14.82 -13.74 -5.85
C THR A 45 13.86 -12.57 -5.69
N GLY A 46 13.18 -12.13 -6.76
CA GLY A 46 12.33 -10.95 -6.80
C GLY A 46 12.94 -9.79 -7.60
N GLU A 47 12.18 -8.72 -7.82
CA GLU A 47 12.58 -7.59 -8.66
C GLU A 47 12.30 -6.25 -7.98
N LEU A 48 13.31 -5.38 -7.93
CA LEU A 48 13.15 -3.98 -7.52
C LEU A 48 12.86 -3.11 -8.74
N ARG A 49 11.72 -2.41 -8.73
CA ARG A 49 11.32 -1.54 -9.83
C ARG A 49 10.88 -0.17 -9.33
N GLN A 50 11.37 0.89 -9.96
CA GLN A 50 10.86 2.24 -9.74
C GLN A 50 9.51 2.39 -10.43
N ILE A 51 8.47 2.75 -9.68
CA ILE A 51 7.13 2.97 -10.23
C ILE A 51 7.01 4.42 -10.70
N VAL A 52 7.41 5.34 -9.81
CA VAL A 52 7.53 6.77 -10.03
C VAL A 52 8.79 7.27 -9.32
N PRO A 53 9.33 8.45 -9.68
CA PRO A 53 10.55 8.97 -9.06
C PRO A 53 10.47 8.95 -7.53
N GLY A 54 11.45 8.31 -6.88
CA GLY A 54 11.52 8.18 -5.42
C GLY A 54 10.64 7.09 -4.79
N HIS A 55 9.83 6.37 -5.57
CA HIS A 55 8.97 5.30 -5.07
C HIS A 55 9.19 4.00 -5.84
N TYR A 56 9.62 2.97 -5.12
CA TYR A 56 9.90 1.66 -5.69
C TYR A 56 8.96 0.62 -5.09
N VAL A 57 8.84 -0.49 -5.81
CA VAL A 57 8.26 -1.73 -5.32
C VAL A 57 9.29 -2.84 -5.52
N TYR A 58 9.45 -3.67 -4.50
CA TYR A 58 10.07 -4.98 -4.65
C TYR A 58 8.98 -6.03 -4.77
N SER A 59 8.93 -6.73 -5.90
CA SER A 59 7.94 -7.77 -6.18
C SER A 59 8.59 -9.15 -6.11
N PHE A 60 8.03 -10.04 -5.31
CA PHE A 60 8.42 -11.44 -5.24
C PHE A 60 7.17 -12.31 -5.25
N THR A 61 6.99 -13.12 -6.29
CA THR A 61 5.77 -13.90 -6.53
C THR A 61 4.53 -12.98 -6.53
N THR A 62 3.58 -13.17 -5.60
CA THR A 62 2.39 -12.35 -5.43
C THR A 62 2.51 -11.31 -4.32
N TYR A 63 3.66 -11.23 -3.64
CA TYR A 63 3.90 -10.30 -2.54
C TYR A 63 4.73 -9.10 -2.99
N ASN A 64 4.37 -7.93 -2.47
CA ASN A 64 5.04 -6.67 -2.76
C ASN A 64 5.51 -6.02 -1.46
N SER A 65 6.65 -5.35 -1.54
CA SER A 65 7.12 -4.43 -0.51
C SER A 65 7.34 -3.06 -1.15
N GLY A 66 6.88 -2.01 -0.47
CA GLY A 66 7.02 -0.63 -0.93
C GLY A 66 8.32 -0.01 -0.41
N ILE A 67 8.93 0.89 -1.18
CA ILE A 67 10.14 1.62 -0.76
C ILE A 67 9.95 3.09 -1.10
N ILE A 68 10.10 3.94 -0.09
CA ILE A 68 10.08 5.40 -0.21
C ILE A 68 11.52 5.90 -0.06
N VAL A 69 12.04 6.58 -1.09
CA VAL A 69 13.38 7.17 -1.09
C VAL A 69 13.28 8.63 -0.65
N THR A 70 14.09 8.99 0.35
CA THR A 70 14.29 10.37 0.81
C THR A 70 15.75 10.79 0.62
N SER A 71 16.11 12.05 0.90
CA SER A 71 17.52 12.45 0.86
C SER A 71 18.38 11.84 1.99
N GLU A 72 17.78 11.40 3.10
CA GLU A 72 18.48 10.91 4.28
C GLU A 72 18.41 9.38 4.47
N GLY A 73 17.54 8.71 3.71
CA GLY A 73 17.29 7.29 3.93
C GLY A 73 16.07 6.71 3.21
N LEU A 74 15.96 5.39 3.28
CA LEU A 74 14.83 4.63 2.79
C LEU A 74 13.85 4.30 3.92
N VAL A 75 12.56 4.40 3.62
CA VAL A 75 11.49 3.78 4.42
C VAL A 75 10.96 2.60 3.63
N VAL A 76 11.11 1.39 4.18
CA VAL A 76 10.62 0.14 3.59
C VAL A 76 9.26 -0.18 4.19
N LEU A 77 8.34 -0.67 3.37
CA LEU A 77 6.98 -1.02 3.74
C LEU A 77 6.79 -2.52 3.56
N ASP A 78 6.63 -3.23 4.67
CA ASP A 78 6.54 -4.69 4.78
C ASP A 78 7.80 -5.44 4.31
N ALA A 79 8.16 -6.53 4.98
CA ALA A 79 9.43 -7.22 4.77
C ALA A 79 9.28 -8.58 4.06
N LEU A 80 8.16 -8.83 3.37
CA LEU A 80 7.93 -10.06 2.59
C LEU A 80 7.93 -11.33 3.48
N ASN A 81 7.90 -12.49 2.81
CA ASN A 81 7.52 -13.78 3.40
C ASN A 81 8.68 -14.60 3.98
N SER A 82 9.93 -14.16 3.85
CA SER A 82 11.09 -14.87 4.38
C SER A 82 12.28 -13.93 4.62
N GLU A 83 13.19 -14.34 5.51
CA GLU A 83 14.45 -13.63 5.71
C GLU A 83 15.30 -13.59 4.43
N ALA A 84 15.34 -14.69 3.67
CA ALA A 84 16.10 -14.76 2.42
C ALA A 84 15.60 -13.74 1.38
N THR A 85 14.28 -13.65 1.18
CA THR A 85 13.67 -12.68 0.26
C THR A 85 13.90 -11.25 0.73
N ALA A 86 13.77 -10.98 2.03
CA ALA A 86 14.05 -9.66 2.59
C ALA A 86 15.53 -9.25 2.46
N ARG A 87 16.47 -10.18 2.60
CA ARG A 87 17.90 -9.93 2.33
C ARG A 87 18.16 -9.63 0.86
N ALA A 88 17.56 -10.39 -0.06
CA ALA A 88 17.63 -10.12 -1.49
C ALA A 88 17.07 -8.74 -1.85
N GLN A 89 15.97 -8.32 -1.22
CA GLN A 89 15.46 -6.96 -1.34
C GLN A 89 16.47 -5.91 -0.87
N ARG A 90 17.08 -6.10 0.30
CA ARG A 90 18.10 -5.17 0.82
C ARG A 90 19.32 -5.07 -0.09
N GLU A 91 19.76 -6.18 -0.65
CA GLU A 91 20.85 -6.21 -1.63
C GLU A 91 20.48 -5.45 -2.91
N ALA A 92 19.27 -5.66 -3.44
CA ALA A 92 18.78 -4.93 -4.60
C ALA A 92 18.65 -3.41 -4.33
N MET A 93 18.21 -3.02 -3.13
CA MET A 93 18.19 -1.62 -2.72
C MET A 93 19.60 -1.05 -2.64
N ALA A 94 20.53 -1.76 -2.01
CA ALA A 94 21.92 -1.30 -1.85
C ALA A 94 22.68 -1.17 -3.17
N SER A 95 22.37 -1.99 -4.17
CA SER A 95 22.99 -1.91 -5.51
C SER A 95 22.40 -0.80 -6.38
N THR A 96 21.18 -0.34 -6.09
CA THR A 96 20.41 0.59 -6.95
C THR A 96 20.28 1.98 -6.34
N ILE A 97 20.17 2.08 -5.02
CA ILE A 97 19.82 3.29 -4.27
C ILE A 97 20.92 3.59 -3.25
N ARG A 98 21.42 4.83 -3.24
CA ARG A 98 22.59 5.20 -2.41
C ARG A 98 22.26 5.33 -0.92
N GLN A 99 21.04 5.75 -0.60
CA GLN A 99 20.64 6.07 0.76
C GLN A 99 20.44 4.78 1.59
N PRO A 100 20.81 4.79 2.88
CA PRO A 100 20.65 3.61 3.74
C PRO A 100 19.18 3.39 4.13
N VAL A 101 18.83 2.16 4.48
CA VAL A 101 17.54 1.88 5.11
C VAL A 101 17.51 2.50 6.51
N ARG A 102 16.45 3.26 6.83
CA ARG A 102 16.27 3.91 8.13
C ARG A 102 15.14 3.30 8.94
N ALA A 103 14.07 2.91 8.27
CA ALA A 103 12.91 2.35 8.92
C ALA A 103 12.25 1.25 8.08
N LEU A 104 11.68 0.28 8.79
CA LEU A 104 10.70 -0.65 8.27
C LEU A 104 9.35 -0.29 8.91
N VAL A 105 8.34 -0.03 8.10
CA VAL A 105 6.96 0.14 8.52
C VAL A 105 6.20 -1.12 8.13
N SER A 106 5.55 -1.76 9.10
CA SER A 106 4.76 -2.95 8.87
C SER A 106 3.27 -2.62 8.93
N SER A 107 2.52 -3.09 7.94
CA SER A 107 1.11 -2.78 7.74
C SER A 107 0.17 -3.88 8.27
N THR A 108 0.56 -5.14 8.20
CA THR A 108 -0.25 -6.34 8.52
C THR A 108 0.63 -7.45 9.10
N PHE A 109 0.16 -8.15 10.13
CA PHE A 109 0.99 -9.11 10.87
C PHE A 109 1.26 -10.42 10.13
N HIS A 110 0.57 -10.67 9.01
CA HIS A 110 0.63 -11.95 8.31
C HIS A 110 2.05 -12.32 7.87
N ASP A 111 2.36 -13.61 7.92
CA ASP A 111 3.70 -14.15 7.70
C ASP A 111 4.28 -13.81 6.32
N ASN A 112 3.42 -13.63 5.32
CA ASN A 112 3.79 -13.19 3.97
C ASN A 112 4.33 -11.74 3.91
N TYR A 113 4.22 -10.97 5.00
CA TYR A 113 4.75 -9.61 5.12
C TYR A 113 5.69 -9.43 6.32
N SER A 114 5.58 -10.28 7.35
CA SER A 114 6.28 -10.10 8.63
C SER A 114 7.43 -11.07 8.89
N LYS A 115 7.56 -12.17 8.13
CA LYS A 115 8.66 -13.14 8.31
C LYS A 115 10.01 -12.54 8.01
N GLY A 116 10.11 -11.71 6.97
CA GLY A 116 11.37 -11.08 6.61
C GLY A 116 11.82 -9.96 7.55
N ASN A 117 11.03 -9.58 8.57
CA ASN A 117 11.40 -8.55 9.55
C ASN A 117 12.75 -8.85 10.24
N VAL A 118 13.17 -10.12 10.30
CA VAL A 118 14.48 -10.55 10.82
C VAL A 118 15.63 -9.86 10.08
N ALA A 119 15.51 -9.64 8.77
CA ALA A 119 16.52 -8.97 7.94
C ALA A 119 16.61 -7.46 8.20
N TYR A 120 15.74 -6.91 9.06
CA TYR A 120 15.65 -5.49 9.42
C TYR A 120 15.82 -5.27 10.93
N ALA A 121 16.52 -6.18 11.62
CA ALA A 121 16.79 -6.06 13.05
C ALA A 121 17.68 -4.86 13.43
N ASP A 122 18.41 -4.30 12.46
CA ASP A 122 19.34 -3.16 12.57
C ASP A 122 18.68 -1.78 12.40
N VAL A 123 17.39 -1.72 12.06
CA VAL A 123 16.67 -0.47 11.78
C VAL A 123 15.48 -0.24 12.71
N LEU A 124 14.93 0.97 12.68
CA LEU A 124 13.68 1.30 13.38
C LEU A 124 12.54 0.51 12.74
N LYS A 125 11.83 -0.31 13.52
CA LYS A 125 10.69 -1.10 13.06
C LYS A 125 9.41 -0.55 13.68
N ILE A 126 8.53 -0.04 12.84
CA ILE A 126 7.30 0.63 13.23
C ILE A 126 6.12 -0.25 12.84
N GLY A 127 5.17 -0.44 13.75
CA GLY A 127 3.91 -1.10 13.44
C GLY A 127 2.82 -0.64 14.41
N HIS A 128 1.55 -0.85 14.06
CA HIS A 128 0.45 -0.54 14.96
C HIS A 128 0.54 -1.34 16.28
N GLU A 129 -0.03 -0.84 17.39
CA GLU A 129 0.01 -1.58 18.66
C GLU A 129 -0.64 -2.97 18.55
N ASN A 130 -1.75 -3.08 17.80
CA ASN A 130 -2.40 -4.38 17.54
C ASN A 130 -1.59 -5.26 16.59
N TYR A 131 -0.85 -4.69 15.62
CA TYR A 131 0.09 -5.48 14.82
C TYR A 131 1.10 -6.19 15.73
N ARG A 132 1.64 -5.46 16.73
CA ARG A 132 2.65 -6.00 17.64
C ARG A 132 2.09 -7.12 18.49
N THR A 133 0.88 -6.98 19.03
CA THR A 133 0.24 -8.02 19.85
C THR A 133 -0.06 -9.27 19.01
N ASP A 134 -0.59 -9.07 17.81
CA ASP A 134 -1.13 -10.16 16.98
C ASP A 134 -0.01 -10.95 16.34
N LEU A 135 1.07 -10.27 15.94
CA LEU A 135 2.30 -10.93 15.49
C LEU A 135 2.93 -11.77 16.61
N LEU A 136 2.98 -11.26 17.85
CA LEU A 136 3.51 -12.02 18.97
C LEU A 136 2.68 -13.28 19.24
N GLU A 137 1.36 -13.16 19.18
CA GLU A 137 0.45 -14.29 19.34
C GLU A 137 0.62 -15.32 18.21
N LEU A 138 0.64 -14.88 16.95
CA LEU A 138 0.93 -15.73 15.78
C LEU A 138 2.22 -16.53 15.98
N MET A 139 3.31 -15.85 16.36
CA MET A 139 4.60 -16.47 16.57
C MET A 139 4.62 -17.45 17.75
N ARG A 140 3.90 -17.16 18.83
CA ARG A 140 3.75 -18.08 19.97
C ARG A 140 3.01 -19.35 19.58
N ARG A 141 1.90 -19.22 18.84
CA ARG A 141 1.14 -20.37 18.31
C ARG A 141 1.99 -21.21 17.36
N GLY A 142 2.87 -20.56 16.58
CA GLY A 142 3.83 -21.20 15.69
C GLY A 142 5.10 -21.74 16.35
N ASN A 143 5.23 -21.69 17.69
CA ASN A 143 6.42 -22.09 18.42
C ASN A 143 7.73 -21.43 17.94
N VAL A 144 7.65 -20.20 17.43
CA VAL A 144 8.81 -19.42 16.98
C VAL A 144 9.71 -19.10 18.17
N SER A 145 11.03 -19.21 18.00
CA SER A 145 12.00 -18.99 19.09
C SER A 145 11.91 -17.56 19.65
N ALA A 146 12.20 -17.38 20.95
CA ALA A 146 12.19 -16.04 21.57
C ALA A 146 13.18 -15.06 20.91
N GLY A 147 14.29 -15.56 20.35
CA GLY A 147 15.25 -14.77 19.59
C GLY A 147 14.64 -14.21 18.30
N GLU A 148 14.01 -15.06 17.51
CA GLU A 148 13.32 -14.65 16.29
C GLU A 148 12.12 -13.74 16.59
N GLN A 149 11.36 -14.01 17.66
CA GLN A 149 10.26 -13.13 18.10
C GLN A 149 10.77 -11.70 18.31
N ARG A 150 11.87 -11.51 19.04
CA ARG A 150 12.47 -10.17 19.23
C ARG A 150 12.95 -9.56 17.92
N ALA A 151 13.52 -10.37 17.03
CA ALA A 151 13.99 -9.90 15.72
C ALA A 151 12.84 -9.47 14.80
N ARG A 152 11.65 -10.07 14.89
CA ARG A 152 10.51 -9.76 14.03
C ARG A 152 9.61 -8.64 14.54
N LEU A 153 9.49 -8.48 15.87
CA LEU A 153 8.58 -7.49 16.45
C LEU A 153 9.01 -6.04 16.16
N PRO A 154 8.04 -5.10 16.00
CA PRO A 154 8.33 -3.69 15.85
C PRO A 154 8.80 -3.11 17.19
N ASN A 155 9.83 -2.26 17.20
CA ASN A 155 10.34 -1.63 18.42
C ASN A 155 9.70 -0.26 18.71
N GLN A 156 8.98 0.30 17.74
CA GLN A 156 8.14 1.48 17.89
C GLN A 156 6.69 1.13 17.52
N THR A 157 5.74 1.61 18.31
CA THR A 157 4.31 1.46 18.01
C THR A 157 3.60 2.79 17.91
N PHE A 158 2.43 2.77 17.28
CA PHE A 158 1.51 3.91 17.20
C PHE A 158 0.05 3.40 17.30
N ARG A 159 -0.88 4.32 17.53
CA ARG A 159 -2.33 4.06 17.61
C ARG A 159 -3.05 4.63 16.39
N ASP A 160 -3.24 5.95 16.35
CA ASP A 160 -4.03 6.56 15.28
C ASP A 160 -3.15 6.97 14.08
N ARG A 161 -2.13 7.77 14.35
CA ARG A 161 -1.22 8.32 13.35
C ARG A 161 0.19 8.45 13.90
N MET A 162 1.18 8.16 13.07
CA MET A 162 2.56 8.58 13.24
C MET A 162 3.01 9.33 11.99
N THR A 163 3.81 10.38 12.14
CA THR A 163 4.41 11.08 11.01
C THR A 163 5.92 11.01 11.13
N LEU A 164 6.60 10.52 10.09
CA LEU A 164 8.04 10.61 9.97
C LEU A 164 8.37 11.80 9.07
N TYR A 165 9.22 12.70 9.57
CA TYR A 165 9.91 13.68 8.74
C TYR A 165 11.31 13.13 8.46
N LEU A 166 11.59 12.81 7.21
CA LEU A 166 12.86 12.20 6.81
C LEU A 166 13.26 12.70 5.43
N GLY A 167 14.47 13.25 5.31
CA GLY A 167 15.05 13.68 4.05
C GLY A 167 14.15 14.57 3.20
N GLY A 168 13.47 15.52 3.86
CA GLY A 168 12.56 16.48 3.23
C GLY A 168 11.16 15.95 2.89
N LYS A 169 10.82 14.71 3.24
CA LYS A 169 9.47 14.15 3.06
C LYS A 169 8.70 14.06 4.38
N GLU A 170 7.40 14.33 4.31
CA GLU A 170 6.44 13.94 5.33
C GLU A 170 5.87 12.57 4.97
N ILE A 171 6.06 11.58 5.83
CA ILE A 171 5.57 10.21 5.62
C ILE A 171 4.59 9.91 6.74
N GLN A 172 3.30 9.87 6.40
CA GLN A 172 2.22 9.63 7.34
C GLN A 172 1.91 8.14 7.39
N ILE A 173 2.03 7.53 8.56
CA ILE A 173 1.63 6.16 8.87
C ILE A 173 0.30 6.25 9.60
N LEU A 174 -0.75 5.69 9.01
CA LEU A 174 -2.13 5.92 9.42
C LEU A 174 -2.82 4.59 9.72
N HIS A 175 -3.43 4.48 10.90
CA HIS A 175 -4.39 3.44 11.18
C HIS A 175 -5.77 3.95 10.77
N VAL A 176 -6.42 3.27 9.83
CA VAL A 176 -7.73 3.67 9.28
C VAL A 176 -8.89 2.87 9.89
N GLY A 177 -8.65 2.24 11.04
CA GLY A 177 -9.56 1.31 11.69
C GLY A 177 -9.28 -0.15 11.32
N ARG A 178 -10.05 -1.06 11.93
CA ARG A 178 -9.98 -2.50 11.63
C ARG A 178 -10.46 -2.75 10.19
N ALA A 179 -9.55 -3.21 9.34
CA ALA A 179 -9.83 -3.62 7.97
C ALA A 179 -9.54 -5.13 7.81
N HIS A 180 -8.58 -5.54 6.98
CA HIS A 180 -8.11 -6.92 6.89
C HIS A 180 -7.65 -7.46 8.24
N THR A 181 -6.90 -6.68 9.03
CA THR A 181 -6.50 -7.01 10.41
C THR A 181 -6.81 -5.86 11.39
N ARG A 182 -6.65 -6.13 12.70
CA ARG A 182 -6.76 -5.12 13.76
C ARG A 182 -5.62 -4.10 13.76
N GLY A 183 -4.49 -4.44 13.13
CA GLY A 183 -3.27 -3.64 13.10
C GLY A 183 -3.04 -2.90 11.77
N ASP A 184 -4.01 -2.95 10.88
CA ASP A 184 -3.90 -2.47 9.51
C ASP A 184 -3.49 -1.01 9.43
N SER A 185 -2.45 -0.76 8.63
CA SER A 185 -1.87 0.57 8.46
C SER A 185 -1.65 0.88 6.99
N ILE A 186 -1.93 2.12 6.60
CA ILE A 186 -1.56 2.67 5.29
C ILE A 186 -0.43 3.69 5.47
N VAL A 187 0.33 3.92 4.39
CA VAL A 187 1.33 4.97 4.36
C VAL A 187 1.00 5.97 3.27
N PHE A 188 0.91 7.25 3.63
CA PHE A 188 0.65 8.35 2.72
C PHE A 188 1.82 9.34 2.69
N VAL A 189 2.24 9.73 1.49
CA VAL A 189 3.30 10.73 1.28
C VAL A 189 2.69 11.94 0.55
N PRO A 190 2.29 13.00 1.28
CA PRO A 190 1.50 14.10 0.72
C PRO A 190 2.19 14.84 -0.43
N GLN A 191 3.50 15.07 -0.31
CA GLN A 191 4.30 15.78 -1.31
C GLN A 191 4.28 15.08 -2.67
N ASP A 192 4.28 13.75 -2.65
CA ASP A 192 4.30 12.92 -3.85
C ASP A 192 2.89 12.46 -4.28
N ARG A 193 1.89 12.68 -3.43
CA ARG A 193 0.49 12.23 -3.61
C ARG A 193 0.38 10.72 -3.83
N ILE A 194 1.21 9.96 -3.11
CA ILE A 194 1.26 8.50 -3.18
C ILE A 194 0.73 7.90 -1.87
N VAL A 195 -0.11 6.87 -1.99
CA VAL A 195 -0.56 6.03 -0.88
C VAL A 195 -0.15 4.58 -1.11
N TYR A 196 0.30 3.94 -0.04
CA TYR A 196 0.55 2.50 0.03
C TYR A 196 -0.52 1.88 0.91
N LEU A 197 -1.32 1.02 0.31
CA LEU A 197 -2.50 0.43 0.94
C LEU A 197 -2.26 -0.97 1.51
N SER A 198 -1.12 -1.60 1.19
CA SER A 198 -0.85 -2.99 1.57
C SER A 198 -2.07 -3.90 1.32
N GLU A 199 -2.45 -4.73 2.30
CA GLU A 199 -3.61 -5.63 2.26
C GLU A 199 -4.95 -4.93 2.50
N LEU A 200 -5.03 -3.60 2.48
CA LEU A 200 -6.32 -2.88 2.49
C LEU A 200 -6.89 -2.67 1.09
N TYR A 201 -6.17 -3.07 0.04
CA TYR A 201 -6.70 -3.07 -1.32
C TYR A 201 -5.98 -4.09 -2.21
N PHE A 202 -6.75 -4.91 -2.90
CA PHE A 202 -6.28 -5.77 -3.98
C PHE A 202 -7.01 -5.42 -5.28
N ALA A 203 -6.28 -5.39 -6.39
CA ALA A 203 -6.90 -5.23 -7.70
C ALA A 203 -7.69 -6.50 -8.08
N ASN A 204 -8.96 -6.33 -8.44
CA ASN A 204 -9.87 -7.41 -8.87
C ASN A 204 -10.18 -8.47 -7.79
N GLN A 205 -10.05 -8.14 -6.51
CA GLN A 205 -10.39 -9.06 -5.41
C GLN A 205 -11.08 -8.29 -4.28
N PHE A 206 -11.98 -8.97 -3.57
CA PHE A 206 -12.55 -8.46 -2.33
C PHE A 206 -11.68 -8.85 -1.15
N LEU A 207 -11.63 -7.97 -0.17
CA LEU A 207 -11.02 -8.23 1.11
C LEU A 207 -11.97 -9.00 2.00
N PHE A 208 -11.42 -9.92 2.78
CA PHE A 208 -12.08 -10.49 3.94
C PHE A 208 -11.43 -9.92 5.20
N ILE A 209 -12.23 -9.75 6.24
CA ILE A 209 -11.75 -9.30 7.55
C ILE A 209 -11.31 -10.53 8.32
N ASN A 210 -10.04 -10.58 8.73
CA ASN A 210 -9.53 -11.58 9.64
C ASN A 210 -9.81 -11.20 11.09
N ASP A 211 -9.94 -12.24 11.91
CA ASP A 211 -10.11 -12.15 13.37
C ASP A 211 -8.78 -11.98 14.10
#